data_AF-A0A0Q1CFC3-F1
#
_entry.id   AF-A0A0Q1CFC3-F1
#
_cell.length_a   1.000
_cell.length_b   1.000
_cell.length_c   1.000
_cell.angle_alpha   90.00
_cell.angle_beta   90.00
_cell.angle_gamma   90.00
#
_symmetry.space_group_name_H-M   'P 1'
#
loop_
_entity.id
_entity.type
_entity.pdbx_description
1 polymer ?
#
loop_
_entity_poly.entity_id
_entity_poly.type
_entity_poly.pdbx_seq_one_letter_code
_entity_poly.pdbx_strand_id
1 'polypeptide(L)'
;MSNDNLDRLFERLQGDFDFEEPKNGHHERFIEKLGHANGVVTLHKQKTAWWKPLSIAASIALVCLLGLTVFNTRPSIKEQVVEISPEVSKTEFYFASLIEEQVQLLKDEKSPETAKLVEDTLLQLDKLETNYLTLEQELINGGNSKIILNAMITNFQTRIDLLQEVLTNIENIKILNSYNDENITI
;
A
#
# COMPACT_ATOMS: atom_id res chain seq x y z
N MET A 1 12.62 -37.25 46.34
CA MET A 1 12.30 -38.67 46.05
C MET A 1 13.38 -39.32 45.17
N SER A 2 14.67 -39.02 45.42
CA SER A 2 15.79 -39.64 44.69
C SER A 2 16.75 -40.41 45.60
N ASN A 3 16.63 -40.27 46.93
CA ASN A 3 17.45 -40.99 47.91
C ASN A 3 16.95 -42.43 48.15
N ASP A 4 15.63 -42.66 48.15
CA ASP A 4 15.04 -43.97 48.46
C ASP A 4 15.55 -45.12 47.58
N ASN A 5 15.90 -44.84 46.32
CA ASN A 5 16.44 -45.86 45.43
C ASN A 5 17.91 -46.19 45.71
N LEU A 6 18.71 -45.21 46.16
CA LEU A 6 20.08 -45.43 46.57
C LEU A 6 20.13 -46.13 47.92
N ASP A 7 19.31 -45.69 48.87
CA ASP A 7 19.23 -46.25 50.22
C ASP A 7 18.83 -47.73 50.17
N ARG A 8 17.83 -48.09 49.35
CA ARG A 8 17.44 -49.49 49.12
C ARG A 8 18.52 -50.32 48.41
N LEU A 9 19.30 -49.69 47.53
CA LEU A 9 20.36 -50.37 46.79
C LEU A 9 21.54 -50.68 47.72
N PHE A 10 21.88 -49.75 48.62
CA PHE A 10 22.89 -49.98 49.65
C PHE A 10 22.43 -50.96 50.72
N GLU A 11 21.17 -50.89 51.20
CA GLU A 11 20.61 -51.92 52.10
C GLU A 11 20.69 -53.31 51.49
N ARG A 12 20.35 -53.45 50.21
CA ARG A 12 20.40 -54.75 49.52
C ARG A 12 21.82 -55.28 49.34
N LEU A 13 22.80 -54.42 49.10
CA LEU A 13 24.20 -54.81 48.90
C LEU A 13 25.00 -54.86 50.21
N GLN A 14 24.40 -54.48 51.33
CA GLN A 14 25.04 -54.46 52.63
C GLN A 14 25.38 -55.90 53.06
N GLY A 15 26.67 -56.23 53.01
CA GLY A 15 27.19 -57.57 53.35
C GLY A 15 27.63 -58.40 52.13
N ASP A 16 27.30 -57.97 50.91
CA ASP A 16 27.73 -58.61 49.65
C ASP A 16 29.02 -58.01 49.09
N PHE A 17 29.61 -57.04 49.78
CA PHE A 17 30.87 -56.43 49.37
C PHE A 17 32.04 -57.38 49.63
N ASP A 18 32.73 -57.76 48.56
CA ASP A 18 33.97 -58.50 48.62
C ASP A 18 35.10 -57.58 49.13
N PHE A 19 35.80 -58.01 50.18
CA PHE A 19 36.94 -57.31 50.77
C PHE A 19 38.27 -57.97 50.39
N GLU A 20 38.24 -59.06 49.62
CA GLU A 20 39.45 -59.75 49.17
C GLU A 20 40.16 -58.96 48.07
N GLU A 21 41.49 -59.03 48.08
CA GLU A 21 42.30 -58.41 47.04
C GLU A 21 42.16 -59.19 45.73
N PRO A 22 41.95 -58.52 44.59
CA PRO A 22 41.87 -59.19 43.30
C PRO A 22 43.15 -60.01 43.03
N LYS A 23 43.00 -61.16 42.37
CA LYS A 23 44.16 -61.94 41.92
C LYS A 23 45.11 -61.07 41.09
N ASN A 24 46.41 -61.21 41.33
CA ASN A 24 47.48 -60.58 40.56
C ASN A 24 47.19 -60.60 39.04
N GLY A 25 47.44 -59.47 38.38
CA GLY A 25 47.12 -59.29 36.95
C GLY A 25 45.67 -58.89 36.65
N HIS A 26 44.83 -58.59 37.66
CA HIS A 26 43.46 -58.14 37.43
C HIS A 26 43.39 -56.83 36.63
N HIS A 27 44.28 -55.88 36.95
CA HIS A 27 44.30 -54.58 36.27
C HIS A 27 44.58 -54.72 34.78
N GLU A 28 45.57 -55.54 34.41
CA GLU A 28 45.94 -55.82 33.02
C GLU A 28 44.79 -56.48 32.26
N ARG A 29 44.15 -57.50 32.84
CA ARG A 29 42.96 -58.15 32.25
C ARG A 29 41.77 -57.19 32.12
N PHE A 30 41.61 -56.26 33.05
CA PHE A 30 40.56 -55.25 33.00
C PHE A 30 40.79 -54.28 31.84
N ILE A 31 42.00 -53.74 31.69
CA ILE A 31 42.37 -52.85 30.59
C ILE A 31 42.28 -53.56 29.24
N GLU A 32 42.73 -54.81 29.16
CA GLU A 32 42.58 -55.65 27.97
C GLU A 32 41.10 -55.82 27.60
N LYS A 33 40.23 -56.18 28.56
CA LYS A 33 38.79 -56.29 28.35
C LYS A 33 38.14 -54.96 27.94
N LEU A 34 38.61 -53.85 28.49
CA LEU A 34 38.15 -52.51 28.15
C LEU A 34 38.55 -52.12 26.72
N GLY A 35 39.74 -52.51 26.29
CA GLY A 35 40.21 -52.35 24.90
C GLY A 35 39.46 -53.25 23.90
N HIS A 36 39.03 -54.45 24.32
CA HIS A 36 38.23 -55.36 23.49
C HIS A 36 36.73 -55.01 23.43
N ALA A 37 36.24 -54.14 24.33
CA ALA A 37 34.90 -53.60 24.27
C ALA A 37 34.78 -52.52 23.17
N ASN A 38 34.83 -52.96 21.90
CA ASN A 38 34.48 -52.14 20.75
C ASN A 38 33.02 -51.68 20.86
N GLY A 39 32.79 -50.47 21.36
CA GLY A 39 31.45 -49.92 21.53
C GLY A 39 31.42 -48.47 22.00
N VAL A 40 32.23 -47.58 21.41
CA VAL A 40 32.00 -46.14 21.58
C VAL A 40 30.70 -45.80 20.83
N VAL A 41 29.60 -45.60 21.56
CA VAL A 41 28.33 -45.13 20.99
C VAL A 41 28.57 -43.74 20.39
N THR A 42 28.64 -43.65 19.07
CA THR A 42 28.62 -42.34 18.40
C THR A 42 27.22 -41.75 18.56
N LEU A 43 27.08 -40.72 19.41
CA LEU A 43 25.86 -39.91 19.44
C LEU A 43 25.75 -39.20 18.09
N HIS A 44 24.83 -39.66 17.23
CA HIS A 44 24.55 -38.97 15.98
C HIS A 44 24.00 -37.58 16.32
N LYS A 45 24.83 -36.54 16.15
CA LYS A 45 24.43 -35.14 16.37
C LYS A 45 23.36 -34.81 15.34
N GLN A 46 22.08 -34.82 15.75
CA GLN A 46 21.00 -34.39 14.88
C GLN A 46 21.30 -32.96 14.42
N LYS A 47 21.46 -32.79 13.10
CA LYS A 47 21.58 -31.48 12.48
C LYS A 47 20.26 -30.77 12.73
N THR A 48 20.23 -29.82 13.66
CA THR A 48 19.07 -28.95 13.82
C THR A 48 18.83 -28.24 12.49
N ALA A 49 17.61 -28.33 11.97
CA ALA A 49 17.26 -27.75 10.69
C ALA A 49 17.08 -26.24 10.88
N TRP A 50 18.16 -25.47 10.73
CA TRP A 50 18.19 -24.00 10.83
C TRP A 50 17.22 -23.30 9.86
N TRP A 51 16.65 -24.03 8.91
CA TRP A 51 15.68 -23.51 7.95
C TRP A 51 14.29 -23.32 8.55
N LYS A 52 13.92 -24.08 9.60
CA LYS A 52 12.62 -23.91 10.28
C LYS A 52 12.48 -22.54 10.97
N PRO A 53 13.44 -22.08 11.81
CA PRO A 53 13.37 -20.73 12.37
C PRO A 53 13.54 -19.65 11.29
N LEU A 54 14.30 -19.91 10.22
CA LEU A 54 14.46 -18.97 9.11
C LEU A 54 13.15 -18.72 8.36
N SER A 55 12.37 -19.78 8.09
CA SER A 55 11.06 -19.66 7.44
C SER A 55 10.06 -18.88 8.29
N ILE A 56 10.10 -19.06 9.62
CA ILE A 56 9.24 -18.33 10.56
C ILE A 56 9.63 -16.84 10.56
N ALA A 57 10.92 -16.53 10.68
CA ALA A 57 11.41 -15.16 10.62
C ALA A 57 11.04 -14.48 9.29
N ALA A 58 11.18 -15.18 8.16
CA ALA A 58 10.78 -14.67 6.85
C ALA A 58 9.27 -14.37 6.76
N SER A 59 8.41 -15.24 7.31
CA SER A 59 6.96 -14.97 7.35
C SER A 59 6.59 -13.78 8.23
N ILE A 60 7.24 -13.62 9.38
CA ILE A 60 7.01 -12.48 10.28
C ILE A 60 7.50 -11.19 9.60
N ALA A 61 8.69 -11.22 8.99
CA ALA A 61 9.24 -10.09 8.26
C ALA A 61 8.33 -9.69 7.08
N LEU A 62 7.77 -10.65 6.35
CA LEU A 62 6.82 -10.39 5.27
C LEU A 62 5.55 -9.70 5.79
N VAL A 63 4.94 -10.22 6.87
CA VAL A 63 3.76 -9.62 7.49
C VAL A 63 4.06 -8.23 8.03
N CYS A 64 5.21 -8.03 8.66
CA CYS A 64 5.65 -6.72 9.13
C CYS A 64 5.88 -5.75 7.97
N LEU A 65 6.50 -6.19 6.88
CA LEU A 65 6.75 -5.35 5.69
C LEU A 65 5.43 -4.92 5.05
N LEU A 66 4.50 -5.85 4.86
CA LEU A 66 3.16 -5.55 4.35
C LEU A 66 2.37 -4.66 5.32
N GLY A 67 2.46 -4.92 6.64
CA GLY A 67 1.86 -4.09 7.66
C GLY A 67 2.37 -2.65 7.62
N LEU A 68 3.68 -2.45 7.50
CA LEU A 68 4.28 -1.11 7.36
C LEU A 68 3.77 -0.38 6.12
N THR A 69 3.51 -1.09 5.01
CA THR A 69 2.95 -0.43 3.81
C THR A 69 1.51 0.04 4.02
N VAL A 70 0.69 -0.70 4.76
CA VAL A 70 -0.72 -0.34 5.02
C VAL A 70 -0.83 0.73 6.10
N PHE A 71 -0.02 0.68 7.15
CA PHE A 71 -0.09 1.63 8.26
C PHE A 71 0.57 2.98 7.97
N ASN A 72 1.42 3.06 6.94
CA ASN A 72 2.16 4.29 6.62
C ASN A 72 1.59 5.03 5.40
N THR A 73 0.36 4.68 4.95
CA THR A 73 -0.34 5.46 3.93
C THR A 73 -0.86 6.76 4.55
N ARG A 74 -0.29 7.89 4.14
CA ARG A 74 -0.88 9.20 4.43
C ARG A 74 -2.14 9.35 3.58
N PRO A 75 -3.25 9.86 4.13
CA PRO A 75 -4.45 10.10 3.34
C PRO A 75 -4.11 11.08 2.22
N SER A 76 -4.64 10.80 1.02
CA SER A 76 -4.53 11.70 -0.12
C SER A 76 -5.24 13.03 0.16
N ILE A 77 -4.93 14.05 -0.64
CA ILE A 77 -5.60 15.36 -0.58
C ILE A 77 -7.12 15.20 -0.71
N LYS A 78 -7.57 14.36 -1.66
CA LYS A 78 -8.99 14.09 -1.87
C LYS A 78 -9.64 13.44 -0.65
N GLU A 79 -8.98 12.47 -0.01
CA GLU A 79 -9.50 11.85 1.22
C GLU A 79 -9.60 12.86 2.38
N GLN A 80 -8.61 13.76 2.50
CA GLN A 80 -8.64 14.82 3.52
C GLN A 80 -9.74 15.85 3.25
N VAL A 81 -9.99 16.21 1.99
CA VAL A 81 -11.12 17.10 1.62
C VAL A 81 -12.47 16.45 1.94
N VAL A 82 -12.64 15.15 1.65
CA VAL A 82 -13.85 14.38 1.97
C VAL A 82 -14.13 14.36 3.47
N GLU A 83 -13.08 14.23 4.30
CA GLU A 83 -13.21 14.26 5.76
C GLU A 83 -13.70 15.63 6.26
N ILE A 84 -13.27 16.72 5.62
CA ILE A 84 -13.65 18.10 6.00
C ILE A 84 -15.05 18.45 5.50
N SER A 85 -15.38 18.10 4.25
CA SER A 85 -16.68 18.35 3.65
C SER A 85 -17.09 17.21 2.70
N PRO A 86 -17.84 16.22 3.20
CA PRO A 86 -18.27 15.08 2.39
C PRO A 86 -19.22 15.49 1.25
N GLU A 87 -19.91 16.62 1.36
CA GLU A 87 -20.76 17.19 0.31
C GLU A 87 -19.96 17.64 -0.91
N VAL A 88 -18.71 18.09 -0.73
CA VAL A 88 -17.81 18.46 -1.83
C VAL A 88 -17.56 17.27 -2.73
N SER A 89 -17.29 16.10 -2.17
CA SER A 89 -16.96 14.90 -2.95
C SER A 89 -18.08 14.49 -3.92
N LYS A 90 -19.34 14.52 -3.46
CA LYS A 90 -20.49 14.22 -4.31
C LYS A 90 -20.65 15.24 -5.44
N THR A 91 -20.42 16.51 -5.09
CA THR A 91 -20.57 17.64 -6.00
C THR A 91 -19.46 17.66 -7.04
N GLU A 92 -18.22 17.41 -6.63
CA GLU A 92 -17.04 17.27 -7.47
C GLU A 92 -17.22 16.14 -8.48
N PHE A 93 -17.63 14.95 -8.04
CA PHE A 93 -17.85 13.82 -8.95
C PHE A 93 -18.85 14.15 -10.06
N TYR A 94 -19.99 14.75 -9.69
CA TYR A 94 -21.03 15.13 -10.64
C TYR A 94 -20.54 16.18 -11.64
N PHE A 95 -19.96 17.29 -11.15
CA PHE A 95 -19.54 18.39 -12.03
C PHE A 95 -18.29 18.08 -12.83
N ALA A 96 -17.33 17.30 -12.29
CA ALA A 96 -16.16 16.86 -13.04
C ALA A 96 -16.57 16.02 -14.25
N SER A 97 -17.49 15.08 -14.06
CA SER A 97 -18.00 14.24 -15.16
C SER A 97 -18.69 15.07 -16.24
N LEU A 98 -19.53 16.04 -15.84
CA LEU A 98 -20.22 16.94 -16.77
C LEU A 98 -19.23 17.84 -17.53
N ILE A 99 -18.25 18.41 -16.83
CA ILE A 99 -17.22 19.25 -17.45
C ILE A 99 -16.38 18.44 -18.44
N GLU A 100 -16.01 17.21 -18.09
CA GLU A 100 -15.25 16.33 -18.98
C GLU A 100 -16.01 16.03 -20.28
N GLU A 101 -17.30 15.70 -20.17
CA GLU A 101 -18.18 15.49 -21.33
C GLU A 101 -18.22 16.74 -22.22
N GLN A 102 -18.46 17.91 -21.64
CA GLN A 102 -18.55 19.18 -22.38
C GLN A 102 -17.20 19.61 -22.98
N VAL A 103 -16.10 19.32 -22.30
CA VAL A 103 -14.74 19.53 -22.84
C VAL A 103 -14.50 18.63 -24.04
N GLN A 104 -14.99 17.40 -24.04
CA GLN A 104 -14.87 16.52 -25.18
C GLN A 104 -15.68 17.05 -26.37
N LEU A 105 -16.93 17.48 -26.14
CA LEU A 105 -17.72 18.13 -27.19
C LEU A 105 -17.01 19.37 -27.76
N LEU A 106 -16.45 20.23 -26.90
CA LEU A 106 -15.69 21.40 -27.34
C LEU A 106 -14.50 21.04 -28.23
N LYS A 107 -13.79 19.94 -27.93
CA LYS A 107 -12.66 19.45 -28.74
C LYS A 107 -13.13 18.93 -30.09
N ASP A 108 -14.26 18.23 -30.13
CA ASP A 108 -14.84 17.67 -31.36
C ASP A 108 -15.35 18.77 -32.30
N GLU A 109 -15.69 19.94 -31.74
CA GLU A 109 -16.11 21.14 -32.46
C GLU A 109 -14.95 21.94 -33.10
N LYS A 110 -13.70 21.45 -33.01
CA LYS A 110 -12.52 22.09 -33.58
C LYS A 110 -12.49 22.02 -35.12
N SER A 111 -12.54 23.18 -35.76
CA SER A 111 -12.36 23.39 -37.20
C SER A 111 -11.33 24.51 -37.45
N PRO A 112 -10.88 24.76 -38.70
CA PRO A 112 -9.99 25.88 -38.99
C PRO A 112 -10.51 27.25 -38.50
N GLU A 113 -11.83 27.44 -38.53
CA GLU A 113 -12.50 28.68 -38.15
C GLU A 113 -12.68 28.80 -36.62
N THR A 114 -12.78 27.68 -35.90
CA THR A 114 -13.03 27.65 -34.45
C THR A 114 -11.77 27.30 -33.63
N ALA A 115 -10.68 26.87 -34.27
CA ALA A 115 -9.50 26.31 -33.60
C ALA A 115 -8.92 27.20 -32.52
N LYS A 116 -8.77 28.50 -32.81
CA LYS A 116 -8.23 29.46 -31.84
C LYS A 116 -9.13 29.58 -30.60
N LEU A 117 -10.44 29.67 -30.80
CA LEU A 117 -11.41 29.79 -29.72
C LEU A 117 -11.41 28.53 -28.84
N VAL A 118 -11.36 27.34 -29.45
CA VAL A 118 -11.25 26.06 -28.74
C VAL A 118 -9.96 26.00 -27.92
N GLU A 119 -8.81 26.32 -28.53
CA GLU A 119 -7.50 26.28 -27.86
C GLU A 119 -7.42 27.26 -26.68
N ASP A 120 -7.84 28.51 -26.88
CA ASP A 120 -7.86 29.54 -25.83
C ASP A 120 -8.80 29.14 -24.68
N THR A 121 -9.89 28.45 -24.98
CA THR A 121 -10.84 27.96 -23.97
C THR A 121 -10.26 26.81 -23.16
N LEU A 122 -9.60 25.83 -23.80
CA LEU A 122 -8.92 24.74 -23.10
C LEU A 122 -7.83 25.26 -22.15
N LEU A 123 -7.08 26.29 -22.56
CA LEU A 123 -6.09 26.95 -21.70
C LEU A 123 -6.72 27.66 -20.50
N GLN A 124 -7.91 28.25 -20.65
CA GLN A 124 -8.63 28.88 -19.54
C GLN A 124 -9.19 27.84 -18.58
N LEU A 125 -9.69 26.72 -19.09
CA LEU A 125 -10.17 25.60 -18.26
C LEU A 125 -9.04 24.99 -17.43
N ASP A 126 -7.83 24.85 -17.98
CA ASP A 126 -6.65 24.37 -17.24
C ASP A 126 -6.26 25.31 -16.08
N LYS A 127 -6.34 26.63 -16.30
CA LYS A 127 -6.15 27.61 -15.22
C LYS A 127 -7.21 27.48 -14.13
N LEU A 128 -8.47 27.31 -14.52
CA LEU A 128 -9.57 27.12 -13.57
C LEU A 128 -9.39 25.82 -12.76
N GLU A 129 -8.96 24.73 -13.39
CA GLU A 129 -8.64 23.48 -12.71
C GLU A 129 -7.48 23.64 -11.71
N THR A 130 -6.40 24.31 -12.13
CA THR A 130 -5.27 24.61 -11.23
C THR A 130 -5.70 25.43 -10.01
N ASN A 131 -6.59 26.41 -10.21
CA ASN A 131 -7.17 27.20 -9.11
C ASN A 131 -8.01 26.31 -8.18
N TYR A 132 -8.78 25.37 -8.71
CA TYR A 132 -9.57 24.42 -7.91
C TYR A 132 -8.67 23.55 -7.02
N LEU A 133 -7.60 22.99 -7.57
CA LEU A 133 -6.62 22.20 -6.81
C LEU A 133 -5.95 23.03 -5.70
N THR A 134 -5.74 24.33 -5.94
CA THR A 134 -5.23 25.25 -4.91
C THR A 134 -6.24 25.43 -3.78
N LEU A 135 -7.54 25.56 -4.09
CA LEU A 135 -8.60 25.65 -3.09
C LEU A 135 -8.71 24.37 -2.25
N GLU A 136 -8.52 23.18 -2.83
CA GLU A 136 -8.43 21.93 -2.07
C GLU A 136 -7.30 21.99 -1.02
N GLN A 137 -6.12 22.49 -1.40
CA GLN A 137 -5.01 22.66 -0.46
C GLN A 137 -5.32 23.67 0.63
N GLU A 138 -5.90 24.82 0.29
CA GLU A 138 -6.29 25.83 1.29
C GLU A 138 -7.32 25.29 2.28
N LEU A 139 -8.24 24.45 1.81
CA LEU A 139 -9.25 23.81 2.67
C LEU A 139 -8.58 22.88 3.68
N ILE A 140 -7.65 22.03 3.24
CA ILE A 140 -6.90 21.11 4.09
C ILE A 140 -6.00 21.86 5.08
N ASN A 141 -5.38 22.96 4.65
CA ASN A 141 -4.49 23.76 5.48
C ASN A 141 -5.23 24.58 6.57
N GLY A 142 -6.54 24.40 6.72
CA GLY A 142 -7.34 25.02 7.77
C GLY A 142 -7.78 26.46 7.47
N GLY A 143 -7.85 26.83 6.19
CA GLY A 143 -8.47 28.09 5.78
C GLY A 143 -9.97 28.15 6.12
N ASN A 144 -10.61 29.30 5.90
CA ASN A 144 -12.04 29.45 6.20
C ASN A 144 -12.88 28.57 5.27
N SER A 145 -13.31 27.41 5.77
CA SER A 145 -13.98 26.38 4.97
C SER A 145 -15.18 26.92 4.21
N LYS A 146 -16.02 27.76 4.83
CA LYS A 146 -17.20 28.31 4.14
C LYS A 146 -16.83 29.17 2.93
N ILE A 147 -15.79 30.00 3.06
CA ILE A 147 -15.32 30.86 1.98
C ILE A 147 -14.70 30.01 0.87
N ILE A 148 -13.87 29.04 1.24
CA ILE A 148 -13.17 28.18 0.28
C ILE A 148 -14.16 27.28 -0.48
N LEU A 149 -15.12 26.69 0.21
CA LEU A 149 -16.19 25.89 -0.40
C LEU A 149 -17.01 26.71 -1.40
N ASN A 150 -17.36 27.95 -1.05
CA ASN A 150 -18.02 28.85 -1.99
C ASN A 150 -17.13 29.13 -3.22
N ALA A 151 -15.83 29.36 -3.03
CA ALA A 151 -14.90 29.57 -4.15
C ALA A 151 -14.78 28.32 -5.04
N MET A 152 -14.79 27.11 -4.46
CA MET A 152 -14.79 25.84 -5.21
C MET A 152 -16.06 25.70 -6.05
N ILE A 153 -17.23 26.04 -5.49
CA ILE A 153 -18.51 26.05 -6.22
C ILE A 153 -18.46 27.08 -7.37
N THR A 154 -18.02 28.30 -7.08
CA THR A 154 -17.90 29.36 -8.10
C THR A 154 -16.94 28.95 -9.21
N ASN A 155 -15.86 28.23 -8.88
CA ASN A 155 -14.93 27.72 -9.88
C ASN A 155 -15.60 26.71 -10.84
N PHE A 156 -16.40 25.78 -10.33
CA PHE A 156 -17.20 24.89 -11.19
C PHE A 156 -18.18 25.66 -12.07
N GLN A 157 -18.93 26.59 -11.49
CA GLN A 157 -19.87 27.44 -12.23
C GLN A 157 -19.17 28.19 -13.36
N THR A 158 -18.01 28.80 -13.06
CA THR A 158 -17.21 29.53 -14.06
C THR A 158 -16.79 28.64 -15.23
N ARG A 159 -16.38 27.40 -14.95
CA ARG A 159 -16.01 26.43 -16.01
C ARG A 159 -17.21 26.07 -16.88
N ILE A 160 -18.37 25.85 -16.27
CA ILE A 160 -19.62 25.50 -16.97
C ILE A 160 -20.08 26.67 -17.84
N ASP A 161 -20.09 27.88 -17.30
CA ASP A 161 -20.49 29.10 -18.01
C ASP A 161 -19.58 29.35 -19.22
N LEU A 162 -18.27 29.21 -19.03
CA LEU A 162 -17.29 29.35 -20.11
C LEU A 162 -17.52 28.32 -21.23
N LEU A 163 -17.72 27.05 -20.87
CA LEU A 163 -18.01 25.99 -21.84
C LEU A 163 -19.30 26.27 -22.62
N GLN A 164 -20.36 26.68 -21.93
CA GLN A 164 -21.64 26.99 -22.54
C GLN A 164 -21.54 28.18 -23.50
N GLU A 165 -20.87 29.26 -23.09
CA GLU A 165 -20.66 30.45 -23.91
C GLU A 165 -19.88 30.10 -25.18
N VAL A 166 -18.79 29.34 -25.04
CA VAL A 166 -17.93 29.00 -26.17
C VAL A 166 -18.60 28.05 -27.15
N LEU A 167 -19.29 27.02 -26.67
CA LEU A 167 -20.06 26.11 -27.53
C LEU A 167 -21.15 26.86 -28.30
N THR A 168 -21.84 27.79 -27.65
CA THR A 168 -22.84 28.66 -28.30
C THR A 168 -22.20 29.53 -29.39
N ASN A 169 -21.02 30.10 -29.10
CA ASN A 169 -20.29 30.92 -30.08
C ASN A 169 -19.83 30.09 -31.28
N ILE A 170 -19.41 28.84 -31.08
CA ILE A 170 -19.03 27.93 -32.16
C ILE A 170 -20.25 27.61 -33.04
N GLU A 171 -21.41 27.31 -32.43
CA GLU A 171 -22.65 27.06 -33.18
C GLU A 171 -23.02 28.26 -34.06
N ASN A 172 -22.92 29.48 -33.52
CA ASN A 172 -23.15 30.72 -34.28
C ASN A 172 -22.18 30.88 -35.46
N ILE A 173 -20.89 30.56 -35.27
CA ILE A 173 -19.88 30.60 -36.35
C ILE A 173 -20.25 29.60 -37.46
N LYS A 174 -20.64 28.38 -37.10
CA LYS A 174 -21.06 27.35 -38.07
C LYS A 174 -22.27 27.79 -38.89
N ILE A 175 -23.29 28.37 -38.24
CA ILE A 175 -24.48 28.90 -38.90
C ILE A 175 -24.12 30.00 -39.91
N LEU A 176 -23.28 30.95 -39.52
CA LEU A 176 -22.86 32.05 -40.39
C LEU A 176 -22.07 31.57 -41.61
N ASN A 177 -21.20 30.57 -41.45
CA ASN A 177 -20.45 30.00 -42.57
C ASN A 177 -21.39 29.29 -43.57
N SER A 178 -22.36 28.51 -43.08
CA SER A 178 -23.36 27.85 -43.95
C SER A 178 -24.13 28.87 -44.81
N TYR A 179 -24.54 30.00 -44.23
CA TYR A 179 -25.23 31.05 -44.98
C TYR A 179 -24.36 31.72 -46.05
N ASN A 180 -23.06 31.87 -45.80
CA ASN A 180 -22.15 32.46 -46.78
C ASN A 180 -21.90 31.51 -47.96
N ASP A 181 -21.75 30.21 -47.69
CA ASP A 181 -21.50 29.20 -48.74
C ASP A 181 -22.71 29.04 -49.70
N GLU A 182 -23.94 29.15 -49.18
CA GLU A 182 -25.16 29.10 -49.99
C GLU A 182 -25.33 30.35 -50.89
N ASN A 183 -24.93 31.53 -50.42
CA ASN A 183 -25.10 32.79 -51.16
C ASN A 183 -23.97 33.08 -52.18
N ILE A 184 -22.84 32.36 -52.11
CA ILE A 184 -21.71 32.51 -53.04
C ILE A 184 -21.89 31.66 -54.33
N THR A 185 -22.85 30.73 -54.35
CA THR A 185 -23.13 29.87 -55.51
C THR A 185 -24.10 30.50 -56.53
N ILE A 186 -23.85 31.75 -56.94
CA ILE A 186 -24.63 32.46 -57.98
C ILE A 186 -23.70 32.91 -59.12
#